data_AF-I0CEE7-F1
#
_entry.id   AF-I0CEE7-F1
#
_cell.length_a   1.000
_cell.length_b   1.000
_cell.length_c   1.000
_cell.angle_alpha   90.00
_cell.angle_beta   90.00
_cell.angle_gamma   90.00
#
_symmetry.space_group_name_H-M   'P 1'
#
loop_
_entity.id
_entity.type
_entity.pdbx_description
1 polymer ?
#
loop_
_entity_poly.entity_id
_entity_poly.type
_entity_poly.pdbx_seq_one_letter_code
_entity_poly.pdbx_strand_id
1 'polypeptide(L)'
;MRRGPGRAEDTSTGPARPASPPCPEPAASSPRKGLMPIRRRLPGPLILDRQVVLEPALSPTARLLYVLLHATPDDTGMQQTADLAGVSTVEALRPFVDELAAMGVVSRAIEHGEETLIVN
;
A
#
# COMPACT_ATOMS: atom_id res chain seq x y z
N MET A 1 58.42 -11.25 44.25
CA MET A 1 58.28 -12.47 43.40
C MET A 1 57.58 -12.04 42.12
N ARG A 2 58.35 -11.70 41.06
CA ARG A 2 58.69 -12.47 39.84
C ARG A 2 57.51 -12.75 38.89
N ARG A 3 57.67 -12.23 37.66
CA ARG A 3 56.82 -12.36 36.47
C ARG A 3 57.00 -13.72 35.76
N GLY A 4 55.90 -14.18 35.12
CA GLY A 4 55.88 -14.81 33.79
C GLY A 4 56.20 -16.31 33.67
N PRO A 5 56.08 -16.89 32.46
CA PRO A 5 54.82 -17.28 31.80
C PRO A 5 54.86 -18.73 31.25
N GLY A 6 53.72 -19.28 30.81
CA GLY A 6 53.67 -20.60 30.14
C GLY A 6 52.41 -20.81 29.29
N ARG A 7 52.55 -20.58 27.98
CA ARG A 7 51.70 -20.99 26.85
C ARG A 7 52.09 -22.45 26.53
N ALA A 8 51.26 -23.43 26.17
CA ALA A 8 50.47 -23.66 24.95
C ALA A 8 49.94 -25.12 25.09
N GLU A 9 48.65 -25.41 24.90
CA GLU A 9 48.02 -25.98 23.68
C GLU A 9 47.84 -27.51 23.71
N ASP A 10 46.70 -27.89 23.10
CA ASP A 10 46.34 -29.17 22.49
C ASP A 10 45.95 -30.38 23.35
N THR A 11 44.65 -30.66 23.37
CA THR A 11 44.04 -31.84 22.73
C THR A 11 42.52 -31.73 22.86
N SER A 12 41.82 -31.30 21.80
CA SER A 12 41.18 -32.20 20.82
C SER A 12 40.32 -33.28 21.48
N THR A 13 39.01 -33.04 21.52
CA THR A 13 37.95 -34.04 21.22
C THR A 13 36.65 -33.26 21.10
N GLY A 14 36.37 -32.75 19.89
CA GLY A 14 35.05 -32.25 19.55
C GLY A 14 34.08 -33.42 19.36
N PRO A 15 32.82 -33.34 19.83
CA PRO A 15 31.85 -34.40 19.59
C PRO A 15 31.50 -34.49 18.10
N ALA A 16 31.57 -35.71 17.58
CA ALA A 16 31.23 -36.05 16.20
C ALA A 16 29.80 -35.61 15.84
N ARG A 17 29.66 -34.87 14.74
CA ARG A 17 28.37 -34.57 14.10
C ARG A 17 27.71 -35.88 13.65
N PRO A 18 26.43 -36.12 13.96
CA PRO A 18 25.70 -37.20 13.30
C PRO A 18 25.55 -36.88 11.81
N ALA A 19 25.80 -37.88 10.97
CA ALA A 19 25.64 -37.80 9.52
C ALA A 19 24.17 -37.50 9.18
N SER A 20 23.94 -36.44 8.41
CA SER A 20 22.62 -36.12 7.85
C SER A 20 22.14 -37.25 6.93
N PRO A 21 20.86 -37.66 7.00
CA PRO A 21 20.31 -38.59 6.01
C PRO A 21 20.31 -37.94 4.61
N PRO A 22 20.46 -38.73 3.53
CA PRO A 22 20.39 -38.21 2.17
C PRO A 22 19.00 -37.63 1.90
N CYS A 23 18.97 -36.39 1.40
CA CYS A 23 17.74 -35.74 0.95
C CYS A 23 17.04 -36.62 -0.10
N PRO A 24 15.72 -36.84 -0.01
CA PRO A 24 14.98 -37.44 -1.10
C PRO A 24 14.98 -36.49 -2.30
N GLU A 25 15.39 -37.04 -3.45
CA GLU A 25 15.41 -36.43 -4.77
C GLU A 25 14.02 -35.84 -5.10
N PRO A 26 13.92 -34.59 -5.61
CA PRO A 26 12.63 -33.99 -5.89
C PRO A 26 12.01 -34.70 -7.10
N ALA A 27 10.94 -35.46 -6.81
CA ALA A 27 10.06 -36.03 -7.81
C ALA A 27 9.66 -34.96 -8.84
N ALA A 28 9.76 -35.38 -10.11
CA ALA A 28 9.54 -34.60 -11.31
C ALA A 28 8.51 -33.46 -11.15
N SER A 29 9.02 -32.24 -11.31
CA SER A 29 8.25 -31.01 -11.36
C SER A 29 7.26 -31.05 -12.52
N SER A 30 5.97 -31.26 -12.22
CA SER A 30 4.88 -31.01 -13.17
C SER A 30 4.99 -29.61 -13.77
N PRO A 31 4.69 -29.42 -15.08
CA PRO A 31 4.75 -28.10 -15.69
C PRO A 31 3.71 -27.21 -15.03
N ARG A 32 4.17 -26.26 -14.21
CA ARG A 32 3.33 -25.22 -13.62
C ARG A 32 2.67 -24.49 -14.79
N LYS A 33 1.34 -24.60 -14.90
CA LYS A 33 0.51 -23.74 -15.76
C LYS A 33 1.05 -22.32 -15.64
N GLY A 34 1.54 -21.78 -16.74
CA GLY A 34 2.20 -20.48 -16.78
C GLY A 34 1.32 -19.44 -16.10
N LEU A 35 1.77 -18.90 -14.98
CA LEU A 35 1.25 -17.64 -14.48
C LEU A 35 1.49 -16.62 -15.59
N MET A 36 0.43 -16.16 -16.23
CA MET A 36 0.53 -14.97 -17.05
C MET A 36 1.04 -13.84 -16.15
N PRO A 37 2.13 -13.15 -16.54
CA PRO A 37 2.56 -11.98 -15.79
C PRO A 37 1.42 -10.97 -15.86
N ILE A 38 0.80 -10.68 -14.72
CA ILE A 38 -0.12 -9.55 -14.58
C ILE A 38 0.74 -8.30 -14.78
N ARG A 39 0.81 -7.81 -16.02
CA ARG A 39 1.39 -6.51 -16.32
C ARG A 39 0.41 -5.48 -15.78
N ARG A 40 0.64 -5.05 -14.54
CA ARG A 40 -0.02 -3.85 -14.01
C ARG A 40 0.42 -2.70 -14.91
N ARG A 41 -0.48 -2.20 -15.75
CA ARG A 41 -0.33 -0.85 -16.31
C ARG A 41 -0.20 0.04 -15.08
N LEU A 42 0.99 0.56 -14.83
CA LEU A 42 1.13 1.61 -13.85
C LEU A 42 0.33 2.78 -14.42
N PRO A 43 -0.69 3.28 -13.71
CA PRO A 43 -1.23 4.59 -14.04
C PRO A 43 -0.04 5.57 -14.08
N GLY A 44 -0.12 6.56 -14.97
CA GLY A 44 0.91 7.60 -15.06
C GLY A 44 1.14 8.29 -13.71
N PRO A 45 2.18 9.12 -13.58
CA PRO A 45 2.44 9.83 -12.33
C PRO A 45 1.21 10.66 -11.93
N LEU A 46 0.66 10.37 -10.75
CA LEU A 46 -0.40 11.15 -10.14
C LEU A 46 0.23 12.40 -9.54
N ILE A 47 -0.19 13.57 -10.00
CA ILE A 47 0.28 14.86 -9.46
C ILE A 47 -0.76 15.32 -8.44
N LEU A 48 -0.33 15.46 -7.19
CA LEU A 48 -1.17 15.84 -6.06
C LEU A 48 -0.63 17.11 -5.40
N ASP A 49 -1.52 17.93 -4.85
CA ASP A 49 -1.09 19.01 -3.98
C ASP A 49 -0.56 18.44 -2.65
N ARG A 50 0.73 18.66 -2.41
CA ARG A 50 1.40 18.25 -1.18
C ARG A 50 0.75 18.86 0.06
N GLN A 51 0.26 20.10 0.00
CA GLN A 51 -0.33 20.78 1.14
C GLN A 51 -1.58 20.05 1.60
N VAL A 52 -2.44 19.65 0.67
CA VAL A 52 -3.66 18.88 0.96
C VAL A 52 -3.32 17.50 1.53
N VAL A 53 -2.38 16.77 0.91
CA VAL A 53 -2.03 15.42 1.34
C VAL A 53 -1.36 15.38 2.72
N LEU A 54 -0.67 16.45 3.10
CA LEU A 54 0.04 16.54 4.38
C LEU A 54 -0.70 17.38 5.42
N GLU A 55 -1.91 17.88 5.12
CA GLU A 55 -2.68 18.72 6.02
C GLU A 55 -3.11 17.93 7.28
N PRO A 56 -2.63 18.31 8.48
CA PRO A 56 -3.00 17.63 9.71
C PRO A 56 -4.46 17.85 10.13
N ALA A 57 -5.09 18.94 9.68
CA ALA A 57 -6.50 19.19 9.96
C ALA A 57 -7.44 18.22 9.24
N LEU A 58 -6.98 17.62 8.12
CA LEU A 58 -7.74 16.63 7.38
C LEU A 58 -7.60 15.24 7.99
N SER A 59 -8.74 14.56 8.12
CA SER A 59 -8.75 13.15 8.48
C SER A 59 -7.92 12.33 7.46
N PRO A 60 -7.31 11.21 7.90
CA PRO A 60 -6.64 10.31 6.97
C PRO A 60 -7.55 9.84 5.82
N THR A 61 -8.84 9.67 6.10
CA THR A 61 -9.85 9.28 5.12
C THR A 61 -10.11 10.39 4.10
N ALA A 62 -10.24 11.65 4.52
CA ALA A 62 -10.40 12.78 3.59
C ALA A 62 -9.18 12.92 2.66
N ARG A 63 -7.97 12.73 3.20
CA ARG A 63 -6.75 12.72 2.38
C ARG A 63 -6.73 11.57 1.37
N LEU A 64 -7.14 10.37 1.78
CA LEU A 64 -7.24 9.24 0.86
C LEU A 64 -8.31 9.48 -0.22
N LEU A 65 -9.44 10.06 0.15
CA LEU A 65 -10.51 10.44 -0.77
C LEU A 65 -10.01 11.46 -1.80
N TYR A 66 -9.24 12.47 -1.39
CA TYR A 66 -8.61 13.41 -2.31
C TYR A 66 -7.70 12.72 -3.33
N VAL A 67 -6.87 11.77 -2.88
CA VAL A 67 -6.02 10.96 -3.78
C VAL A 67 -6.86 10.14 -4.75
N LEU A 68 -7.97 9.56 -4.27
CA LEU A 68 -8.88 8.78 -5.08
C LEU A 68 -9.52 9.64 -6.18
N LEU A 69 -10.01 10.84 -5.84
CA LEU A 69 -10.62 11.76 -6.80
C LEU A 69 -9.65 12.18 -7.91
N HIS A 70 -8.37 12.37 -7.58
CA HIS A 70 -7.33 12.64 -8.59
C HIS A 70 -6.94 11.42 -9.44
N ALA A 71 -7.20 10.21 -8.93
CA ALA A 71 -6.91 8.98 -9.65
C ALA A 71 -8.06 8.55 -10.57
N THR A 72 -9.21 9.22 -10.48
CA THR A 72 -10.41 8.97 -11.28
C THR A 72 -10.56 10.01 -12.40
N PRO A 73 -11.31 9.69 -13.47
CA PRO A 73 -11.64 10.66 -14.51
C PRO A 73 -12.35 11.88 -13.92
N ASP A 74 -12.15 13.03 -14.56
CA ASP A 74 -12.95 14.22 -14.28
C ASP A 74 -14.44 13.88 -14.42
N ASP A 75 -15.28 14.46 -13.56
CA ASP A 75 -16.74 14.29 -13.50
C ASP A 75 -17.23 12.98 -12.85
N THR A 76 -16.45 12.42 -11.91
CA THR A 76 -16.90 11.25 -11.15
C THR A 76 -18.03 11.63 -10.19
N GLY A 77 -19.21 11.04 -10.41
CA GLY A 77 -20.37 11.21 -9.54
C GLY A 77 -20.14 10.69 -8.12
N MET A 78 -20.92 11.20 -7.17
CA MET A 78 -20.84 10.84 -5.75
C MET A 78 -21.03 9.34 -5.50
N GLN A 79 -21.94 8.70 -6.21
CA GLN A 79 -22.18 7.26 -6.08
C GLN A 79 -20.98 6.44 -6.59
N GLN A 80 -20.41 6.81 -7.73
CA GLN A 80 -19.23 6.12 -8.28
C GLN A 80 -18.02 6.29 -7.35
N THR A 81 -17.86 7.47 -6.75
CA THR A 81 -16.84 7.73 -5.72
C THR A 81 -17.04 6.83 -4.50
N ALA A 82 -18.29 6.62 -4.06
CA ALA A 82 -18.61 5.72 -2.96
C ALA A 82 -18.21 4.27 -3.27
N ASP A 83 -18.56 3.80 -4.47
CA ASP A 83 -18.23 2.45 -4.93
C ASP A 83 -16.71 2.24 -5.01
N LEU A 84 -15.97 3.24 -5.50
CA LEU A 84 -14.51 3.21 -5.60
C LEU A 84 -13.81 3.28 -4.23
N ALA A 85 -14.37 4.05 -3.30
CA ALA A 85 -13.93 4.11 -1.92
C ALA A 85 -14.29 2.84 -1.12
N GLY A 86 -15.09 1.95 -1.69
CA GLY A 86 -15.54 0.71 -1.05
C GLY A 86 -16.55 0.95 0.08
N VAL A 87 -17.30 2.05 0.02
CA VAL A 87 -18.35 2.37 0.99
C VAL A 87 -19.73 2.15 0.39
N SER A 88 -20.66 1.69 1.23
CA SER A 88 -21.97 1.23 0.77
C SER A 88 -22.96 2.35 0.46
N THR A 89 -22.71 3.57 0.95
CA THR A 89 -23.62 4.70 0.78
C THR A 89 -22.86 6.02 0.59
N VAL A 90 -23.48 6.96 -0.14
CA VAL A 90 -22.92 8.30 -0.37
C VAL A 90 -22.85 9.10 0.94
N GLU A 91 -23.77 8.86 1.87
CA GLU A 91 -23.80 9.51 3.18
C GLU A 91 -22.55 9.20 4.00
N ALA A 92 -21.93 8.04 3.78
CA ALA A 92 -20.67 7.69 4.44
C ALA A 92 -19.48 8.54 3.93
N LEU A 93 -19.54 9.06 2.71
CA LEU A 93 -18.53 9.96 2.16
C LEU A 93 -18.73 11.41 2.57
N ARG A 94 -19.97 11.83 2.81
CA ARG A 94 -20.32 13.25 3.05
C ARG A 94 -19.41 13.96 4.06
N PRO A 95 -19.12 13.40 5.25
CA PRO A 95 -18.25 14.07 6.22
C PRO A 95 -16.86 14.37 5.66
N PHE A 96 -16.29 13.47 4.86
CA PHE A 96 -14.96 13.62 4.28
C PHE A 96 -14.96 14.57 3.07
N VAL A 97 -16.06 14.58 2.30
CA VAL A 97 -16.27 15.58 1.25
C VAL A 97 -16.43 16.97 1.87
N ASP A 98 -17.15 17.10 2.98
CA ASP A 98 -17.32 18.35 3.70
C ASP A 98 -15.99 18.90 4.25
N GLU A 99 -15.11 18.02 4.76
CA GLU A 99 -13.74 18.38 5.15
C GLU A 99 -12.95 18.97 3.97
N LEU A 100 -12.97 18.30 2.81
CA LEU A 100 -12.25 18.76 1.61
C LEU A 100 -12.86 20.05 1.03
N ALA A 101 -14.18 20.20 1.11
CA ALA A 101 -14.88 21.40 0.68
C ALA A 101 -14.61 22.59 1.61
N ALA A 102 -14.51 22.37 2.92
CA ALA A 102 -14.15 23.40 3.89
C ALA A 102 -12.73 23.96 3.64
N MET A 103 -11.83 23.12 3.11
CA MET A 103 -10.50 23.52 2.66
C MET A 103 -10.49 24.19 1.28
N GLY A 104 -11.62 24.22 0.57
CA GLY A 104 -11.72 24.76 -0.79
C GLY A 104 -11.06 23.89 -1.86
N VAL A 105 -10.73 22.62 -1.55
CA VAL A 105 -10.06 21.69 -2.47
C VAL A 105 -11.06 20.97 -3.37
N VAL A 106 -12.28 20.79 -2.89
CA VAL A 106 -13.35 20.11 -3.63
C VAL A 106 -14.61 20.97 -3.63
N SER A 107 -15.28 21.03 -4.78
CA SER A 107 -16.58 21.65 -4.96
C SER A 107 -17.62 20.58 -5.32
N ARG A 108 -18.86 20.79 -4.90
CA ARG A 108 -20.01 19.95 -5.29
C ARG A 108 -20.79 20.66 -6.39
N ALA A 109 -21.06 19.96 -7.48
CA ALA A 109 -21.91 20.42 -8.57
C ALA A 109 -23.06 19.45 -8.80
N ILE A 110 -24.14 19.93 -9.43
CA ILE A 110 -25.21 19.07 -9.93
C ILE A 110 -25.12 19.09 -11.44
N GLU A 111 -24.72 17.97 -12.03
CA GLU A 111 -24.61 17.80 -13.47
C GLU A 111 -25.55 16.69 -13.93
N HIS A 112 -26.37 16.97 -14.93
CA HIS A 112 -27.37 16.01 -15.43
C HIS A 112 -28.32 15.42 -14.37
N GLY A 113 -28.50 16.09 -13.23
CA GLY A 113 -29.33 15.63 -12.12
C GLY A 113 -28.61 14.76 -11.09
N GLU A 114 -27.29 14.56 -11.24
CA GLU A 114 -26.44 13.82 -10.31
C GLU A 114 -25.47 14.76 -9.58
N GLU A 115 -25.16 14.45 -8.32
CA GLU A 115 -24.16 15.19 -7.54
C GLU A 115 -22.75 14.73 -7.94
N THR A 116 -21.96 15.66 -8.47
CA THR A 116 -20.60 15.44 -8.98
C THR A 116 -19.59 16.19 -8.11
N LEU A 117 -18.41 15.60 -7.94
CA LEU A 117 -17.29 16.22 -7.21
C LEU A 117 -16.27 16.80 -8.20
N ILE A 118 -15.94 18.07 -8.01
CA ILE A 118 -14.95 18.80 -8.81
C ILE A 118 -13.75 19.09 -7.91
N VAL A 119 -12.55 18.70 -8.34
CA VAL A 119 -11.32 19.05 -7.62
C VAL A 119 -10.79 20.40 -8.16
N ASN A 120 -10.54 21.35 -7.26
CA ASN A 120 -10.13 22.73 -7.57
C ASN A 120 -8.61 22.88 -7.71
#